data_AF-A0A242KZJ0-F1
#
_entry.id   AF-A0A242KZJ0-F1
#
_cell.length_a   1.000
_cell.length_b   1.000
_cell.length_c   1.000
_cell.angle_alpha   90.00
_cell.angle_beta   90.00
_cell.angle_gamma   90.00
#
_symmetry.space_group_name_H-M   'P 1'
#
loop_
_entity.id
_entity.type
_entity.pdbx_description
1 polymer ?
#
loop_
_entity_poly.entity_id
_entity_poly.type
_entity_poly.pdbx_seq_one_letter_code
_entity_poly.pdbx_strand_id
1 'polypeptide(L)' 'MIFYTTEEQRQKAEKSKQQLAASGRFIDPIVTTIEPAETFYLAEDEHQDYYKKNPENFERNHARRAAFIAANWEGNQ' A
#
# COMPACT_ATOMS: atom_id res chain seq x y z
N MET A 1 -3.15 2.23 5.62
CA MET A 1 -3.57 1.40 6.75
C MET A 1 -3.34 -0.06 6.39
N ILE A 2 -2.95 -0.87 7.37
CA ILE A 2 -2.84 -2.32 7.26
C ILE A 2 -3.81 -2.92 8.27
N PHE A 3 -4.73 -3.75 7.80
CA PHE A 3 -5.65 -4.49 8.65
C PHE A 3 -5.14 -5.91 8.87
N TYR A 4 -4.98 -6.33 10.12
CA TYR A 4 -4.50 -7.68 10.45
C TYR A 4 -5.63 -8.57 10.96
N THR A 5 -5.60 -9.84 10.58
CA THR A 5 -6.51 -10.88 11.09
C THR A 5 -5.82 -11.84 12.06
N THR A 6 -4.48 -11.79 12.13
CA THR A 6 -3.68 -12.60 13.06
C THR A 6 -2.59 -11.79 13.73
N GLU A 7 -2.16 -12.25 14.91
CA GLU A 7 -1.06 -11.62 15.64
C GLU A 7 0.26 -11.68 14.87
N GLU A 8 0.50 -12.76 14.12
CA GLU A 8 1.68 -12.89 13.26
C GLU A 8 1.71 -11.80 12.16
N GLN A 9 0.56 -11.48 11.56
CA GLN A 9 0.45 -10.38 10.60
C GLN A 9 0.74 -9.02 11.26
N ARG A 10 0.21 -8.77 12.45
CA ARG A 10 0.48 -7.54 13.22
C ARG A 10 1.98 -7.36 13.45
N GLN A 11 2.65 -8.39 13.96
CA GLN A 11 4.09 -8.37 14.24
C GLN A 11 4.94 -8.14 12.98
N LYS A 12 4.59 -8.81 11.87
CA LYS A 12 5.26 -8.62 10.58
C LYS A 12 5.07 -7.20 10.03
N ALA A 13 3.85 -6.66 10.11
CA ALA A 13 3.54 -5.31 9.67
C ALA A 13 4.30 -4.25 10.50
N GLU A 14 4.33 -4.40 11.83
CA GLU A 14 5.04 -3.49 12.73
C GLU A 14 6.54 -3.51 12.50
N LYS A 15 7.12 -4.71 12.38
CA LYS A 15 8.55 -4.87 12.07
C LYS A 15 8.89 -4.23 10.73
N SER A 16 8.09 -4.46 9.69
CA SER A 16 8.30 -3.86 8.37
C SER A 16 8.20 -2.32 8.41
N LYS A 17 7.21 -1.77 9.13
CA LYS A 17 7.06 -0.31 9.32
C LYS A 17 8.28 0.29 10.03
N GLN A 18 8.76 -0.35 11.10
CA GLN A 18 9.94 0.10 11.84
C GLN A 18 11.20 0.05 10.97
N GLN A 19 11.42 -1.04 10.22
CA GLN A 19 12.54 -1.16 9.29
C GLN A 19 12.51 -0.07 8.21
N LEU A 20 11.33 0.23 7.66
CA LEU A 20 11.19 1.28 6.66
C LEU A 20 11.47 2.67 7.26
N ALA A 21 10.94 2.97 8.45
CA ALA A 21 11.20 4.23 9.14
C ALA A 21 12.68 4.41 9.48
N ALA A 22 13.38 3.33 9.87
CA ALA A 22 14.81 3.35 10.16
C ALA A 22 15.70 3.36 8.92
N SER A 23 15.16 3.06 7.73
CA SER A 23 15.96 2.93 6.50
C SER A 23 16.50 4.25 5.95
N GLY A 24 15.99 5.39 6.42
CA GLY A 24 16.31 6.71 5.85
C GLY A 24 15.76 6.94 4.44
N ARG A 25 14.99 5.99 3.88
CA ARG A 25 14.36 6.13 2.56
C ARG A 25 13.36 7.28 2.52
N PHE A 26 12.70 7.55 3.63
CA PHE A 26 11.78 8.68 3.81
C PHE A 26 12.29 9.58 4.92
N ILE A 27 12.29 10.88 4.67
CA ILE A 27 12.55 11.91 5.67
C ILE A 27 11.31 12.08 6.56
N ASP A 28 10.13 12.00 5.95
CA ASP A 28 8.87 12.13 6.67
C ASP A 28 8.49 10.84 7.42
N PRO A 29 7.80 10.94 8.56
CA PRO A 29 7.36 9.78 9.33
C PRO A 29 6.43 8.83 8.54
N ILE A 30 6.57 7.53 8.78
CA ILE A 30 5.64 6.53 8.23
C ILE A 30 4.33 6.55 9.04
N VAL A 31 3.29 7.16 8.50
CA VAL A 31 1.99 7.35 9.16
C VAL A 31 1.03 6.16 9.03
N THR A 32 1.39 5.11 8.29
CA THR A 32 0.54 3.92 8.10
C THR A 32 0.11 3.32 9.44
N THR A 33 -1.20 3.26 9.71
CA THR A 33 -1.76 2.58 10.88
C THR A 33 -1.81 1.07 10.68
N ILE A 34 -1.73 0.32 11.79
CA ILE A 34 -1.80 -1.14 11.83
C ILE A 34 -2.89 -1.47 12.84
N GLU A 35 -4.03 -1.96 12.34
CA GLU A 35 -5.28 -2.06 13.10
C GLU A 35 -5.89 -3.45 12.92
N PRO A 36 -6.65 -3.96 13.91
CA PRO A 36 -7.42 -5.19 13.73
C PRO A 36 -8.36 -5.06 12.53
N ALA A 37 -8.49 -6.12 11.73
CA ALA A 37 -9.49 -6.16 10.67
C ALA A 37 -10.91 -6.14 11.26
N GLU A 38 -11.73 -5.22 10.79
CA GLU A 38 -13.17 -5.18 11.04
C GLU A 38 -13.95 -5.86 9.91
N THR A 39 -15.28 -5.77 9.95
CA THR A 39 -16.13 -6.26 8.87
C THR A 39 -15.78 -5.58 7.55
N PHE A 40 -15.43 -6.40 6.55
CA PHE A 40 -15.17 -5.93 5.19
C PHE A 40 -16.43 -6.05 4.34
N TYR A 41 -16.86 -4.93 3.77
CA TYR A 41 -17.99 -4.88 2.84
C TYR A 41 -17.45 -4.88 1.41
N LEU A 42 -17.90 -5.85 0.60
CA LEU A 42 -17.52 -5.92 -0.82
C LEU A 42 -18.06 -4.70 -1.56
N ALA A 43 -17.20 -4.06 -2.35
CA ALA A 43 -17.62 -3.06 -3.34
C ALA A 43 -18.41 -3.73 -4.48
N GLU A 44 -19.24 -2.96 -5.19
CA GLU A 44 -20.02 -3.50 -6.32
C GLU A 44 -19.13 -4.12 -7.41
N ASP A 45 -19.71 -5.03 -8.20
CA ASP A 45 -19.00 -5.78 -9.25
C ASP A 45 -18.29 -4.88 -10.27
N GLU A 46 -18.81 -3.68 -10.54
CA GLU A 46 -18.17 -2.72 -11.43
C GLU A 46 -16.75 -2.34 -10.95
N HIS A 47 -16.56 -2.19 -9.64
CA HIS A 47 -15.29 -1.81 -9.03
C HIS A 47 -14.28 -2.96 -8.97
N GLN A 48 -14.76 -4.21 -9.02
CA GLN A 48 -13.89 -5.38 -9.03
C GLN A 48 -13.09 -5.43 -10.34
N ASP A 49 -11.78 -5.66 -10.25
CA ASP A 49 -10.87 -5.71 -11.41
C ASP A 49 -10.92 -4.46 -12.31
N TYR A 50 -11.22 -3.28 -11.73
CA TYR A 50 -11.37 -2.03 -12.49
C TYR A 50 -10.19 -1.73 -13.43
N TYR A 51 -8.95 -2.01 -13.00
CA TYR A 51 -7.74 -1.81 -13.80
C TYR A 51 -7.71 -2.66 -15.07
N LYS A 52 -8.33 -3.85 -15.06
CA LYS A 52 -8.46 -4.70 -16.26
C LYS A 52 -9.58 -4.23 -17.17
N LYS A 53 -10.68 -3.74 -16.59
CA LYS A 53 -11.88 -3.30 -17.31
C LYS A 53 -11.68 -1.94 -17.99
N ASN A 54 -10.91 -1.05 -17.38
CA ASN A 54 -10.67 0.33 -17.84
C ASN A 54 -9.18 0.69 -17.82
N PRO A 55 -8.33 0.01 -18.61
CA PRO A 55 -6.87 0.14 -18.53
C PRO A 55 -6.39 1.57 -18.83
N GLU A 56 -6.92 2.23 -19.86
CA GLU A 56 -6.51 3.61 -20.19
C GLU A 56 -6.82 4.60 -19.06
N ASN A 57 -8.00 4.48 -18.44
CA ASN A 57 -8.36 5.35 -17.33
C ASN A 57 -7.54 5.04 -16.08
N PHE A 58 -7.27 3.76 -15.82
CA PHE A 58 -6.39 3.35 -14.73
C PHE A 58 -4.99 3.94 -14.88
N GLU A 59 -4.35 3.78 -16.05
CA GLU A 59 -3.00 4.32 -16.30
C GLU A 59 -2.95 5.83 -16.10
N ARG A 60 -3.92 6.56 -16.65
CA ARG A 60 -4.02 8.02 -16.46
C ARG A 60 -4.13 8.41 -14.99
N ASN A 61 -4.95 7.71 -14.21
CA ASN A 61 -5.14 7.98 -12.79
C ASN A 61 -3.96 7.53 -11.92
N HIS A 62 -3.21 6.51 -12.37
CA HIS A 62 -2.12 5.91 -11.61
C HIS A 62 -0.74 6.49 -11.95
N ALA A 63 -0.60 7.29 -13.01
CA ALA A 63 0.68 7.86 -13.45
C ALA A 63 1.49 8.53 -12.32
N ARG A 64 0.84 9.31 -11.45
CA ARG A 64 1.51 9.96 -10.31
C ARG A 64 2.10 8.95 -9.32
N ARG A 65 1.37 7.86 -9.04
CA ARG A 65 1.83 6.80 -8.15
C ARG A 65 2.97 6.00 -8.79
N ALA A 66 2.92 5.76 -10.10
CA ALA A 66 4.01 5.10 -10.82
C ALA A 66 5.32 5.92 -10.73
N ALA A 67 5.26 7.23 -10.99
CA ALA A 67 6.40 8.12 -10.84
C ALA A 67 6.97 8.15 -9.42
N PHE A 68 6.09 8.14 -8.40
CA PHE A 68 6.51 8.08 -7.00
C PHE A 68 7.26 6.77 -6.69
N ILE A 69 6.76 5.63 -7.17
CA ILE A 69 7.41 4.33 -6.98
C ILE A 69 8.80 4.33 -7.63
N ALA A 70 8.90 4.77 -8.89
CA ALA A 70 10.18 4.85 -9.61
C ALA A 70 11.21 5.69 -8.84
N ALA A 71 10.82 6.88 -8.37
CA ALA A 71 11.71 7.79 -7.65
C ALA A 71 12.18 7.26 -6.28
N ASN A 72 11.42 6.37 -5.63
CA ASN A 72 11.66 6.00 -4.24
C ASN A 72 12.02 4.51 -4.05
N TRP A 73 11.85 3.65 -5.06
CA TRP A 73 12.10 2.21 -4.97
C TRP A 73 12.95 1.62 -6.11
N GLU A 74 12.98 2.20 -7.31
CA GLU A 74 13.68 1.60 -8.46
C GLU A 74 15.21 1.86 -8.47
N GLY A 75 15.77 2.40 -7.38
CA GLY A 75 17.19 2.75 -7.24
C GLY A 75 18.09 1.77 -6.49
N ASN A 76 17.62 0.60 -6.08
CA ASN A 76 18.47 -0.47 -5.52
C ASN A 76 17.75 -1.83 -5.58
N GLN A 77 18.09 -2.62 -6.59
CA GLN A 77 18.09 -4.08 -6.55
C GLN A 77 19.52 -4.56 -6.83
#